data_AF-A0A2H6H258-F1
#
_entry.id   AF-A0A2H6H258-F1
#
_cell.length_a   1.000
_cell.length_b   1.000
_cell.length_c   1.000
_cell.angle_alpha   90.00
_cell.angle_beta   90.00
_cell.angle_gamma   90.00
#
_symmetry.space_group_name_H-M   'P 1'
#
loop_
_entity.id
_entity.type
_entity.pdbx_description
1 polymer ?
#
loop_
_entity_poly.entity_id
_entity_poly.type
_entity_poly.pdbx_seq_one_letter_code
_entity_poly.pdbx_strand_id
1 'polypeptide(L)' 'MARRISFWAKKKIKKPTVVRFRRSDGTLVKFKATKTIKKPVKVTFYTTKKRRRK' A
#
# COMPACT_ATOMS: atom_id res chain seq x y z
N MET A 1 -22.20 20.49 -11.31
CA MET A 1 -20.79 20.54 -10.88
C MET A 1 -20.45 19.32 -10.02
N ALA A 2 -19.49 18.50 -10.45
CA ALA A 2 -18.98 17.39 -9.64
C ALA A 2 -17.98 17.94 -8.61
N ARG A 3 -18.11 17.55 -7.33
CA ARG A 3 -17.19 18.00 -6.27
C ARG A 3 -16.08 16.97 -6.12
N ARG A 4 -14.83 17.42 -6.29
CA ARG A 4 -13.62 16.61 -6.07
C ARG A 4 -13.31 16.59 -4.58
N ILE A 5 -13.21 15.39 -4.00
CA ILE A 5 -12.79 15.18 -2.62
C ILE A 5 -11.51 14.32 -2.65
N SER A 6 -10.50 14.70 -1.88
CA SER A 6 -9.28 13.92 -1.75
C SER A 6 -8.80 13.82 -0.31
N PHE A 7 -8.35 12.64 0.10
CA PHE A 7 -7.77 12.41 1.42
C PHE A 7 -6.61 11.40 1.35
N TRP A 8 -5.75 11.40 2.37
CA TRP A 8 -4.65 10.46 2.51
C TRP A 8 -5.09 9.22 3.29
N ALA A 9 -4.82 8.04 2.72
CA ALA A 9 -5.09 6.75 3.35
C ALA A 9 -3.82 5.90 3.39
N LYS A 10 -3.74 4.94 4.33
CA LYS A 10 -2.64 3.96 4.37
C LYS A 10 -3.07 2.68 3.65
N LYS A 11 -2.40 2.31 2.56
CA LYS A 11 -2.61 1.04 1.85
C LYS A 11 -1.56 0.02 2.28
N LYS A 12 -2.01 -1.21 2.59
CA LYS A 12 -1.12 -2.36 2.80
C LYS A 12 -0.68 -2.89 1.43
N ILE A 13 0.63 -3.01 1.21
CA ILE A 13 1.21 -3.50 -0.04
C ILE A 13 2.19 -4.63 0.28
N LYS A 14 2.13 -5.71 -0.49
CA LYS A 14 3.09 -6.81 -0.45
C LYS A 14 4.26 -6.48 -1.37
N LYS A 15 5.49 -6.43 -0.84
CA LYS A 15 6.71 -6.17 -1.62
C LYS A 15 7.67 -7.36 -1.49
N PRO A 16 8.21 -7.91 -2.59
CA PRO A 16 9.23 -8.95 -2.50
C PRO A 16 10.49 -8.38 -1.84
N THR A 17 11.11 -9.18 -0.98
CA THR A 17 12.33 -8.83 -0.24
C THR A 17 13.21 -10.05 -0.10
N VAL A 18 14.54 -9.86 -0.13
CA VAL A 18 15.49 -10.93 0.16
C VAL A 18 15.95 -10.76 1.61
N VAL A 19 15.76 -11.80 2.42
CA VAL A 19 16.27 -11.81 3.79
C VAL A 19 17.55 -12.62 3.82
N ARG A 20 18.54 -12.14 4.57
CA ARG A 20 19.86 -12.75 4.69
C ARG A 20 20.17 -12.99 6.16
N PHE A 21 20.56 -14.21 6.48
CA PHE A 21 21.01 -14.57 7.82
C PHE A 21 22.38 -15.21 7.74
N ARG A 22 23.21 -14.90 8.72
CA ARG A 22 24.52 -15.51 8.90
C ARG A 22 24.36 -16.67 9.89
N ARG A 23 24.76 -17.86 9.47
CA ARG A 23 24.77 -19.05 10.32
C ARG A 23 26.00 -19.04 11.23
N SER A 24 25.98 -19.89 12.26
CA SER A 24 27.09 -20.04 13.22
C SER A 24 28.38 -20.53 12.56
N ASP A 25 28.28 -21.28 11.46
CA ASP A 25 29.40 -21.72 10.62
C ASP A 25 29.98 -20.59 9.71
N GLY A 26 29.45 -19.37 9.82
CA GLY A 26 29.88 -18.22 9.02
C GLY A 26 29.25 -18.12 7.63
N THR A 27 28.48 -19.13 7.20
CA THR A 27 27.82 -19.13 5.89
C THR A 27 26.62 -18.17 5.85
N LEU A 28 26.31 -17.64 4.67
CA LEU A 28 25.17 -16.75 4.44
C LEU A 28 24.05 -17.47 3.70
N VAL A 29 22.88 -17.53 4.34
CA VAL A 29 21.65 -18.04 3.71
C VAL A 29 20.83 -16.87 3.20
N LYS A 30 20.32 -17.00 1.98
CA LYS A 30 19.41 -16.03 1.36
C LYS A 30 18.09 -16.72 1.04
N PHE A 31 16.97 -16.12 1.43
CA PHE A 31 15.66 -16.58 0.98
C PHE A 31 14.80 -15.42 0.47
N LYS A 32 13.98 -15.73 -0.53
CA LYS A 32 12.96 -14.82 -1.07
C LYS A 32 11.78 -14.82 -0.11
N ALA A 33 11.41 -13.63 0.36
CA ALA A 33 10.27 -13.41 1.23
C ALA A 33 9.40 -12.27 0.69
N THR A 34 8.24 -12.09 1.31
CA THR A 34 7.36 -10.95 1.02
C THR A 34 7.17 -10.13 2.28
N LYS A 35 7.50 -8.83 2.23
CA LYS A 35 7.28 -7.90 3.32
C LYS A 35 5.98 -7.12 3.10
N THR A 36 5.15 -7.05 4.13
CA THR A 36 3.96 -6.18 4.13
C THR A 36 4.36 -4.79 4.61
N ILE A 37 4.10 -3.76 3.79
CA ILE A 37 4.44 -2.37 4.08
C ILE A 37 3.16 -1.53 4.02
N LYS A 38 2.99 -0.60 4.96
CA LYS A 38 1.93 0.42 4.90
C LYS A 38 2.47 1.64 4.16
N LYS A 39 1.92 1.96 2.99
CA LYS A 39 2.27 3.18 2.23
C LYS A 39 1.12 4.18 2.21
N PRO A 40 1.38 5.49 2.37
CA PRO A 40 0.37 6.51 2.15
C PRO A 40 -0.02 6.55 0.66
N VAL A 41 -1.32 6.64 0.40
CA VAL A 41 -1.91 6.75 -0.94
C VAL A 41 -2.95 7.86 -0.89
N LYS A 42 -2.95 8.72 -1.92
CA LYS A 42 -3.95 9.77 -2.07
C LYS A 42 -5.17 9.19 -2.79
N VAL A 43 -6.30 9.11 -2.10
CA VAL A 43 -7.57 8.68 -2.68
C VAL A 43 -8.31 9.92 -3.17
N THR A 44 -8.73 9.92 -4.43
CA THR A 44 -9.52 11.00 -5.03
C THR A 44 -10.79 10.42 -5.60
N PHE A 45 -11.94 10.98 -5.25
CA PHE A 45 -13.22 10.60 -5.84
C PHE A 45 -14.04 11.82 -6.25
N TYR A 46 -14.83 11.65 -7.31
CA TYR A 46 -15.70 12.68 -7.87
C TYR A 46 -17.12 12.39 -7.44
N THR A 47 -17.70 13.30 -6.66
CA THR A 47 -19.10 13.18 -6.27
C THR A 47 -19.96 13.90 -7.30
N THR A 48 -20.89 13.18 -7.92
CA THR A 48 -21.95 13.78 -8.74
C THR A 48 -23.14 14.06 -7.83
N LYS A 49 -23.56 15.33 -7.71
CA LYS A 49 -24.84 15.65 -7.05
C LYS A 49 -25.97 15.00 -7.86
N LYS A 50 -26.54 13.87 -7.40
CA LYS A 50 -27.85 13.42 -7.88
C LYS A 50 -28.87 14.43 -7.38
N ARG A 51 -29.45 15.23 -8.28
CA ARG A 51 -30.58 16.10 -8.00
C ARG A 51 -31.76 15.18 -7.68
N ARG A 52 -32.04 14.92 -6.40
CA ARG A 52 -33.30 14.28 -6.00
C ARG A 52 -34.41 15.26 -6.38
N ARG A 53 -35.10 15.01 -7.49
CA ARG A 53 -36.40 15.63 -7.76
C ARG A 53 -37.37 15.02 -6.76
N LYS A 54 -37.87 15.83 -5.84
CA LYS A 54 -39.03 15.54 -5.02
C LYS A 54 -39.97 16.73 -5.18
#